data_AF-A0AAD2BYA6-F1
#
_entry.id   AF-A0AAD2BYA6-F1
#
_cell.length_a   1.000
_cell.length_b   1.000
_cell.length_c   1.000
_cell.angle_alpha   90.00
_cell.angle_beta   90.00
_cell.angle_gamma   90.00
#
_symmetry.space_group_name_H-M   'P 1'
#
loop_
_entity.id
_entity.type
_entity.pdbx_description
1 polymer ?
#
loop_
_entity_poly.entity_id
_entity_poly.type
_entity_poly.pdbx_seq_one_letter_code
_entity_poly.pdbx_strand_id
1 'polypeptide(L)'
;MITVAIVAILATIAYPSYQQYVLKSHRVDAKTALLDLATRQERYFTLQNIYTSSPSALGYGSTSFPMSIQSGNQSYYQMNVQVNNAASSPAYSASALPAGPQTADACGTYTINQLGIQGNLNMKSGTTSAQCW
;
A
#
# COMPACT_ATOMS: atom_id res chain seq x y z
N MET A 1 -43.16 2.99 -16.95
CA MET A 1 -42.09 2.64 -15.99
C MET A 1 -40.95 1.86 -16.67
N ILE A 2 -40.44 2.34 -17.82
CA ILE A 2 -39.38 1.64 -18.59
C ILE A 2 -38.00 2.23 -18.29
N THR A 3 -37.94 3.53 -17.99
CA THR A 3 -36.71 4.25 -17.63
C THR A 3 -36.02 3.67 -16.39
N VAL A 4 -36.78 3.35 -15.34
CA VAL A 4 -36.26 2.73 -14.11
C VAL A 4 -35.64 1.36 -14.39
N ALA A 5 -36.24 0.57 -15.28
CA ALA A 5 -35.71 -0.74 -15.67
C ALA A 5 -34.37 -0.61 -16.43
N ILE A 6 -34.26 0.36 -17.34
CA ILE A 6 -33.00 0.64 -18.07
C ILE A 6 -31.91 1.12 -17.10
N VAL A 7 -32.24 2.02 -16.17
CA VAL A 7 -31.28 2.50 -15.17
C VAL A 7 -30.82 1.36 -14.25
N ALA A 8 -31.71 0.46 -13.86
CA ALA A 8 -31.36 -0.70 -13.04
C ALA A 8 -30.37 -1.64 -13.76
N ILE A 9 -30.56 -1.88 -15.06
CA ILE A 9 -29.66 -2.72 -15.88
C ILE A 9 -28.30 -2.04 -16.07
N LEU A 10 -28.26 -0.72 -16.27
CA LEU A 10 -26.99 0.00 -16.41
C LEU A 10 -26.21 0.04 -15.09
N ALA A 11 -26.92 0.21 -13.97
CA ALA A 11 -26.31 0.27 -12.65
C ALA A 11 -25.60 -1.04 -12.27
N THR A 12 -26.14 -2.20 -12.66
CA THR A 12 -25.54 -3.51 -12.33
C THR A 12 -24.20 -3.75 -13.00
N ILE A 13 -23.92 -3.10 -14.14
CA ILE A 13 -22.65 -3.20 -14.86
C ILE A 13 -21.70 -2.07 -14.45
N ALA A 14 -22.21 -0.84 -14.38
CA ALA A 14 -21.40 0.35 -14.11
C ALA A 14 -20.85 0.36 -12.68
N TYR A 15 -21.63 -0.07 -11.69
CA TYR A 15 -21.24 -0.04 -10.29
C TYR A 15 -20.03 -0.93 -9.95
N PRO A 16 -20.00 -2.24 -10.28
CA PRO A 16 -18.83 -3.07 -10.01
C PRO A 16 -17.60 -2.62 -10.80
N SER A 17 -17.77 -2.10 -12.02
CA SER A 17 -16.67 -1.55 -12.80
C SER A 17 -16.02 -0.33 -12.13
N TYR A 18 -16.85 0.59 -11.61
CA TYR A 18 -16.36 1.75 -10.88
C TYR A 18 -15.61 1.35 -9.60
N GLN A 19 -16.13 0.37 -8.84
CA GLN A 19 -15.44 -0.12 -7.65
C GLN A 19 -14.06 -0.69 -7.98
N GLN A 20 -13.92 -1.47 -9.06
CA GLN A 20 -12.62 -1.99 -9.50
C GLN A 20 -11.66 -0.87 -9.90
N TYR A 21 -12.14 0.20 -10.53
CA TYR A 21 -11.33 1.36 -10.86
C TYR A 21 -10.78 2.05 -9.60
N VAL A 22 -11.62 2.27 -8.59
CA VAL A 22 -11.22 2.87 -7.31
C VAL A 22 -10.17 2.00 -6.59
N LEU A 23 -10.40 0.68 -6.50
CA LEU A 23 -9.43 -0.24 -5.90
C LEU A 23 -8.07 -0.20 -6.62
N LYS A 24 -8.08 -0.14 -7.96
CA LYS A 24 -6.85 -0.01 -8.77
C LYS A 24 -6.13 1.31 -8.51
N SER A 25 -6.86 2.41 -8.35
CA SER A 25 -6.27 3.71 -7.97
C SER A 25 -5.57 3.63 -6.62
N HIS A 26 -6.21 3.06 -5.61
CA HIS A 26 -5.63 2.89 -4.28
C HIS A 26 -4.37 2.00 -4.28
N ARG A 27 -4.30 0.99 -5.17
CA ARG A 27 -3.06 0.18 -5.34
C ARG A 27 -1.89 1.04 -5.80
N VAL A 28 -2.12 2.02 -6.68
CA VAL A 28 -1.07 2.94 -7.14
C VAL A 28 -0.58 3.80 -5.98
N ASP A 29 -1.49 4.33 -5.16
CA ASP A 29 -1.12 5.11 -3.98
C ASP A 29 -0.27 4.29 -3.01
N ALA A 30 -0.64 3.03 -2.75
CA ALA A 30 0.13 2.13 -1.89
C ALA A 30 1.57 1.93 -2.39
N LYS A 31 1.74 1.65 -3.69
CA LYS A 31 3.05 1.47 -4.30
C LYS A 31 3.88 2.75 -4.23
N THR A 32 3.29 3.88 -4.61
CA THR A 32 3.97 5.18 -4.58
C THR A 32 4.44 5.50 -3.16
N ALA A 33 3.60 5.25 -2.16
CA ALA A 33 3.93 5.50 -0.77
C ALA A 33 5.05 4.57 -0.26
N LEU A 34 5.06 3.29 -0.67
CA LEU A 34 6.16 2.37 -0.36
C LEU A 34 7.48 2.76 -1.05
N LEU A 35 7.42 3.23 -2.29
CA LEU A 35 8.60 3.70 -3.02
C LEU A 35 9.15 5.00 -2.43
N ASP A 36 8.29 5.96 -2.07
CA ASP A 36 8.70 7.17 -1.34
C ASP A 36 9.38 6.79 -0.02
N LEU A 37 8.79 5.85 0.74
CA LEU A 37 9.41 5.37 1.97
C LEU A 37 10.77 4.72 1.74
N ALA A 38 10.90 3.88 0.69
CA ALA A 38 12.17 3.27 0.34
C ALA A 38 13.25 4.33 0.06
N THR A 39 12.93 5.37 -0.73
CA THR A 39 13.89 6.45 -1.01
C THR A 39 14.29 7.23 0.25
N ARG A 40 13.36 7.45 1.19
CA ARG A 40 13.65 8.11 2.47
C ARG A 40 14.52 7.23 3.37
N GLN A 41 14.29 5.92 3.37
CA GLN A 41 15.11 4.96 4.11
C GLN A 41 16.55 4.93 3.59
N GLU A 42 16.74 4.87 2.28
CA GLU A 42 18.10 4.91 1.69
C GLU A 42 18.83 6.22 1.99
N ARG A 43 18.10 7.35 1.95
CA ARG A 43 18.65 8.65 2.35
C ARG A 43 19.06 8.65 3.82
N TYR A 44 18.24 8.11 4.72
CA TYR A 44 18.55 8.02 6.14
C TYR A 44 19.74 7.09 6.40
N PHE A 45 19.79 5.95 5.70
CA PHE A 45 20.89 5.00 5.74
C PHE A 45 22.22 5.63 5.32
N THR A 46 22.24 6.44 4.27
CA THR A 46 23.44 7.16 3.82
C THR A 46 24.00 8.12 4.89
N LEU A 47 23.16 8.64 5.78
CA LEU A 47 23.56 9.60 6.81
C LEU A 47 23.91 8.95 8.15
N GLN A 48 23.21 7.87 8.52
CA GLN A 48 23.31 7.25 9.85
C GLN A 48 23.86 5.83 9.83
N ASN A 49 24.04 5.24 8.65
CA ASN A 49 24.48 3.85 8.43
C ASN A 49 23.57 2.80 9.11
N ILE A 50 22.32 3.19 9.40
CA ILE A 50 21.25 2.37 9.97
C ILE A 50 19.93 2.77 9.32
N TYR A 51 18.94 1.87 9.32
CA TYR A 51 17.56 2.20 8.95
C TYR A 51 16.75 2.60 10.18
N THR A 52 15.58 3.20 9.99
CA THR A 52 14.74 3.68 11.09
C THR A 52 13.29 3.25 10.97
N SER A 53 12.67 2.89 12.09
CA SER A 53 11.23 2.66 12.21
C SER A 53 10.49 3.91 12.72
N SER A 54 11.17 5.06 12.78
CA SER A 54 10.56 6.33 13.19
C SER A 54 10.17 7.15 11.95
N PRO A 55 8.87 7.43 11.73
CA PRO A 55 8.45 8.24 10.58
C PRO A 55 8.97 9.68 10.63
N SER A 56 9.11 10.27 11.82
CA SER A 56 9.62 11.63 11.98
C SER A 56 11.08 11.76 11.52
N ALA A 57 11.89 10.72 11.73
CA ALA A 57 13.26 10.64 11.23
C ALA A 57 13.32 10.52 9.69
N LEU A 58 12.26 10.02 9.06
CA LEU A 58 12.09 9.94 7.61
C LEU A 58 11.41 11.21 7.03
N GLY A 59 11.13 12.21 7.85
CA GLY A 59 10.49 13.46 7.43
C GLY A 59 8.99 13.34 7.19
N TYR A 60 8.31 12.34 7.78
CA TYR A 60 6.86 12.31 7.87
C TYR A 60 6.37 13.13 9.06
N GLY A 61 5.17 13.70 8.96
CA GLY A 61 4.50 14.38 10.07
C GLY A 61 3.93 13.44 11.14
N SER A 62 4.01 12.12 10.94
CA SER A 62 3.54 11.12 11.90
C SER A 62 4.61 10.83 12.97
N THR A 63 4.17 10.46 14.16
CA THR A 63 5.03 10.07 15.28
C THR A 63 5.31 8.56 15.32
N SER A 64 4.51 7.73 14.64
CA SER A 64 4.63 6.27 14.66
C SER A 64 4.05 5.60 13.42
N PHE A 65 4.54 4.40 13.11
CA PHE A 65 3.86 3.45 12.24
C PHE A 65 2.85 2.62 13.07
N PRO A 66 1.77 2.08 12.46
CA PRO A 66 1.42 2.22 11.05
C PRO A 66 0.86 3.60 10.70
N MET A 67 1.14 4.08 9.49
CA MET A 67 0.58 5.32 8.93
C MET A 67 -0.58 5.01 8.00
N SER A 68 -1.69 5.73 8.11
CA SER A 68 -2.83 5.56 7.22
C SER A 68 -2.61 6.27 5.88
N ILE A 69 -2.73 5.50 4.81
CA ILE A 69 -2.97 6.01 3.45
C ILE A 69 -4.49 6.13 3.31
N GLN A 70 -4.98 7.36 3.14
CA GLN A 70 -6.40 7.68 3.26
C GLN A 70 -6.81 8.78 2.29
N SER A 71 -8.09 8.78 1.93
CA SER A 71 -8.75 9.83 1.17
C SER A 71 -9.92 10.35 2.00
N GLY A 72 -9.86 11.62 2.37
CA GLY A 72 -10.74 12.18 3.40
C GLY A 72 -10.61 11.40 4.71
N ASN A 73 -11.72 10.89 5.22
CA ASN A 73 -11.80 10.13 6.47
C ASN A 73 -11.70 8.61 6.29
N GLN A 74 -11.45 8.12 5.07
CA GLN A 74 -11.42 6.69 4.77
C GLN A 74 -9.98 6.21 4.51
N SER A 75 -9.45 5.42 5.45
CA SER A 75 -8.18 4.71 5.26
C SER A 75 -8.40 3.47 4.41
N TYR A 76 -7.59 3.34 3.36
CA TYR A 76 -7.62 2.22 2.43
C TYR A 76 -6.31 1.40 2.43
N TYR A 77 -5.20 1.96 2.91
CA TYR A 77 -4.02 1.18 3.29
C TYR A 77 -3.42 1.69 4.61
N GLN A 78 -2.71 0.81 5.29
CA GLN A 78 -1.87 1.12 6.45
C GLN A 78 -0.43 0.74 6.12
N MET A 79 0.43 1.75 6.05
CA MET A 79 1.85 1.57 5.83
C MET A 79 2.55 1.25 7.14
N ASN A 80 3.38 0.22 7.17
CA ASN A 80 4.21 -0.16 8.30
C ASN A 80 5.65 -0.38 7.85
N VAL A 81 6.58 -0.26 8.79
CA VAL A 81 8.00 -0.56 8.59
C VAL A 81 8.52 -1.35 9.75
N GLN A 82 9.20 -2.45 9.43
CA GLN A 82 9.99 -3.23 10.37
C GLN A 82 11.45 -3.07 10.01
N VAL A 83 12.28 -2.83 11.01
CA VAL A 83 13.71 -2.60 10.84
C VAL A 83 14.50 -3.57 11.68
N ASN A 84 15.58 -4.08 11.11
CA ASN A 84 16.57 -4.90 11.79
C ASN A 84 17.96 -4.32 11.48
N ASN A 85 18.51 -3.54 12.41
CA ASN A 85 19.86 -2.99 12.30
C ASN A 85 20.89 -3.97 12.88
N ALA A 86 20.98 -5.16 12.31
CA ALA A 86 22.06 -6.09 12.65
C ALA A 86 23.41 -5.45 12.29
N ALA A 87 24.41 -5.59 13.17
CA ALA A 87 25.67 -4.84 13.11
C ALA A 87 26.43 -4.95 11.77
N SER A 88 26.23 -6.03 11.01
CA SER A 88 26.88 -6.28 9.72
C SER A 88 25.92 -6.29 8.52
N SER A 89 24.61 -6.23 8.75
CA SER A 89 23.60 -6.30 7.68
C SER A 89 22.32 -5.59 8.13
N PRO A 90 22.30 -4.26 8.12
CA PRO A 90 21.10 -3.50 8.37
C PRO A 90 20.07 -3.79 7.28
N ALA A 91 18.83 -4.04 7.67
CA ALA A 91 17.74 -4.42 6.79
C ALA A 91 16.43 -3.77 7.23
N TYR A 92 15.52 -3.59 6.29
CA TYR A 92 14.15 -3.21 6.58
C TYR A 92 13.17 -3.94 5.68
N SER A 93 11.94 -4.07 6.16
CA SER A 93 10.79 -4.51 5.38
C SER A 93 9.66 -3.52 5.60
N ALA A 94 9.21 -2.92 4.51
CA ALA A 94 8.06 -2.02 4.50
C ALA A 94 6.85 -2.74 3.91
N SER A 95 5.67 -2.48 4.46
CA SER A 95 4.43 -3.09 4.02
C SER A 95 3.29 -2.08 3.97
N ALA A 96 2.37 -2.26 3.02
CA ALA A 96 1.11 -1.54 2.93
C ALA A 96 -0.04 -2.54 3.02
N LEU A 97 -0.63 -2.63 4.22
CA LEU A 97 -1.75 -3.52 4.56
C LEU A 97 -3.07 -2.90 4.09
N PRO A 98 -3.90 -3.59 3.31
CA PRO A 98 -5.19 -3.05 2.88
C PRO A 98 -6.11 -2.82 4.08
N ALA A 99 -6.83 -1.71 4.07
CA ALA A 99 -7.79 -1.30 5.08
C ALA A 99 -9.13 -0.91 4.43
N GLY A 100 -10.21 -0.90 5.21
CA GLY A 100 -11.52 -0.47 4.74
C GLY A 100 -11.96 -1.21 3.46
N PRO A 101 -12.50 -0.48 2.44
CA PRO A 101 -12.96 -1.08 1.19
C PRO A 101 -11.88 -1.85 0.41
N GLN A 102 -10.60 -1.51 0.62
CA GLN A 102 -9.48 -2.15 -0.06
C GLN A 102 -9.24 -3.60 0.38
N THR A 103 -9.80 -4.03 1.52
CA THR A 103 -9.74 -5.43 1.96
C THR A 103 -10.46 -6.38 1.00
N ALA A 104 -11.38 -5.87 0.17
CA ALA A 104 -12.04 -6.64 -0.88
C ALA A 104 -11.12 -6.90 -2.08
N ASP A 105 -9.98 -6.21 -2.16
CA ASP A 105 -9.04 -6.31 -3.28
C ASP A 105 -8.33 -7.67 -3.36
N ALA A 106 -7.88 -8.05 -4.56
CA ALA A 106 -7.23 -9.33 -4.79
C ALA A 106 -5.73 -9.33 -4.47
N CYS A 107 -5.09 -8.14 -4.45
CA CYS A 107 -3.64 -7.99 -4.33
C CYS A 107 -3.09 -8.07 -2.91
N GLY A 108 -3.94 -8.05 -1.89
CA GLY A 108 -3.52 -8.18 -0.50
C GLY A 108 -2.55 -7.06 -0.05
N THR A 109 -1.54 -7.45 0.73
CA THR A 109 -0.56 -6.55 1.34
C THR A 109 0.63 -6.36 0.42
N TYR A 110 0.95 -5.12 0.06
CA TYR A 110 2.14 -4.81 -0.72
C TYR A 110 3.36 -4.76 0.19
N THR A 111 4.53 -5.23 -0.27
CA THR A 111 5.78 -5.23 0.49
C THR A 111 6.95 -4.80 -0.36
N ILE A 112 7.91 -4.09 0.24
CA ILE A 112 9.22 -3.79 -0.34
C ILE A 112 10.30 -3.88 0.75
N ASN A 113 11.50 -4.35 0.41
CA ASN A 113 12.63 -4.42 1.34
C ASN A 113 13.80 -3.53 0.87
N GLN A 114 14.88 -3.50 1.66
CA GLN A 114 16.09 -2.74 1.37
C GLN A 114 16.81 -3.14 0.07
N LEU A 115 16.53 -4.34 -0.45
CA LEU A 115 17.09 -4.81 -1.73
C LEU A 115 16.20 -4.42 -2.93
N GLY A 116 15.12 -3.67 -2.69
CA GLY A 116 14.13 -3.34 -3.72
C GLY A 116 13.27 -4.53 -4.16
N ILE A 117 13.29 -5.64 -3.41
CA ILE A 117 12.46 -6.81 -3.72
C ILE A 117 11.02 -6.47 -3.36
N GLN A 118 10.20 -6.35 -4.40
CA GLN A 118 8.77 -6.10 -4.32
C GLN A 118 8.01 -7.41 -4.20
N GLY A 119 6.92 -7.40 -3.45
CA GLY A 119 6.08 -8.58 -3.27
C GLY A 119 4.70 -8.28 -2.75
N ASN A 120 3.85 -9.28 -2.74
CA ASN A 120 2.52 -9.22 -2.17
C ASN A 120 2.31 -10.40 -1.21
N LEU A 121 1.70 -10.14 -0.06
CA LEU A 121 1.28 -11.15 0.92
C LEU A 121 -0.25 -11.21 0.97
N ASN A 122 -0.81 -12.36 1.36
CA ASN A 122 -2.25 -12.57 1.52
C ASN A 122 -3.06 -12.25 0.25
N MET A 123 -2.51 -12.56 -0.92
CA MET A 123 -3.21 -12.42 -2.19
C MET A 123 -4.36 -13.44 -2.29
N LYS A 124 -5.44 -13.07 -2.97
CA LYS A 124 -6.51 -14.01 -3.28
C LYS A 124 -6.03 -15.07 -4.28
N SER A 125 -6.48 -16.32 -4.10
CA SER A 125 -6.14 -17.44 -4.99
C SER A 125 -6.37 -17.09 -6.47
N GLY A 126 -5.40 -17.43 -7.32
CA GLY A 126 -5.44 -17.12 -8.76
C GLY A 126 -4.92 -15.74 -9.15
N THR A 127 -4.52 -14.91 -8.17
CA THR A 127 -3.89 -13.60 -8.42
C THR A 127 -2.36 -13.75 -8.36
N THR A 128 -1.64 -13.15 -9.30
CA THR A 128 -0.17 -13.18 -9.34
C THR A 128 0.43 -11.84 -8.94
N SER A 129 1.65 -11.85 -8.40
CA SER A 129 2.37 -10.62 -8.02
C SER A 129 2.53 -9.66 -9.22
N ALA A 130 2.70 -10.19 -10.44
CA ALA A 130 2.83 -9.38 -11.67
C ALA A 130 1.52 -8.69 -12.10
N GLN A 131 0.36 -9.17 -11.65
CA GLN A 131 -0.92 -8.46 -11.85
C GLN A 131 -1.12 -7.32 -10.86
N CYS A 132 -0.33 -7.33 -9.78
CA CYS A 132 -0.49 -6.45 -8.64
C CYS A 132 0.57 -5.37 -8.56
N TRP A 133 1.86 -5.69 -8.76
CA TRP A 133 2.99 -4.75 -8.89
C TRP A 133 3.15 -4.24 -10.31
#